data_AF-A0A8T4NQZ8-F1
#
_entry.id   AF-A0A8T4NQZ8-F1
#
_cell.length_a   1.000
_cell.length_b   1.000
_cell.length_c   1.000
_cell.angle_alpha   90.00
_cell.angle_beta   90.00
_cell.angle_gamma   90.00
#
_symmetry.space_group_name_H-M   'P 1'
#
loop_
_entity.id
_entity.type
_entity.pdbx_description
1 polymer ?
#
loop_
_entity_poly.entity_id
_entity_poly.type
_entity_poly.pdbx_seq_one_letter_code
_entity_poly.pdbx_strand_id
1 'polypeptide(L)'
;MKIDPYKNKERWLKWKEKVKSRIEGLSKTNSDLILQYLNDMEKGINIASGNVKGSRSYGRLNSLKDRLIFFAKKFEETYNIKDITQSDIL
;
A
#
# COMPACT_ATOMS: atom_id res chain seq x y z
N MET A 1 -21.64 -18.15 -5.62
CA MET A 1 -20.50 -17.75 -4.75
C MET A 1 -19.28 -17.54 -5.63
N LYS A 2 -18.65 -16.36 -5.62
CA LYS A 2 -17.46 -16.10 -6.44
C LYS A 2 -16.26 -16.80 -5.78
N ILE A 3 -15.69 -17.80 -6.43
CA ILE A 3 -14.54 -18.57 -5.91
C ILE A 3 -13.31 -17.64 -5.92
N ASP A 4 -12.55 -17.59 -4.82
CA ASP A 4 -11.26 -16.89 -4.71
C ASP A 4 -10.12 -17.93 -4.70
N PRO A 5 -9.73 -18.48 -5.87
CA PRO A 5 -8.77 -19.58 -5.95
C PRO A 5 -7.39 -19.20 -5.40
N TYR A 6 -7.07 -17.90 -5.38
CA TYR A 6 -5.77 -17.38 -4.94
C TYR A 6 -5.78 -16.82 -3.52
N LYS A 7 -6.91 -16.93 -2.79
CA LYS A 7 -7.08 -16.47 -1.41
C LYS A 7 -6.64 -15.01 -1.21
N ASN A 8 -6.93 -14.15 -2.19
CA ASN A 8 -6.51 -12.75 -2.19
C ASN A 8 -6.99 -12.00 -0.94
N LYS A 9 -8.24 -12.24 -0.53
CA LYS A 9 -8.81 -11.60 0.67
C LYS A 9 -8.08 -12.02 1.93
N GLU A 10 -7.88 -13.32 2.10
CA GLU A 10 -7.19 -13.89 3.27
C GLU A 10 -5.75 -13.35 3.37
N ARG A 11 -5.01 -13.37 2.25
CA ARG A 11 -3.64 -12.87 2.17
C ARG A 11 -3.56 -11.39 2.54
N TRP A 12 -4.50 -10.59 2.05
CA TRP A 12 -4.58 -9.16 2.36
C TRP A 12 -4.81 -8.93 3.86
N LEU A 13 -5.82 -9.57 4.44
CA LEU A 13 -6.18 -9.40 5.85
C LEU A 13 -5.07 -9.89 6.79
N LYS A 14 -4.45 -11.04 6.49
CA LYS A 14 -3.29 -11.55 7.25
C LYS A 14 -2.11 -10.58 7.21
N TRP A 15 -1.82 -10.02 6.04
CA TRP A 15 -0.76 -9.02 5.92
C TRP A 15 -1.08 -7.76 6.72
N LYS A 16 -2.31 -7.23 6.62
CA LYS A 16 -2.75 -6.03 7.32
C LYS A 16 -2.62 -6.18 8.85
N GLU A 17 -2.92 -7.36 9.37
CA GLU A 17 -2.73 -7.67 10.79
C GLU A 17 -1.25 -7.64 11.19
N LYS A 18 -0.38 -8.23 10.36
CA LYS A 18 1.08 -8.27 10.61
C LYS A 18 1.71 -6.87 10.67
N VAL A 19 1.22 -5.92 9.87
CA VAL A 19 1.84 -4.59 9.71
C VAL A 19 1.10 -3.47 10.46
N LYS A 20 0.20 -3.81 11.39
CA LYS A 20 -0.59 -2.82 12.16
C LYS A 20 0.25 -1.72 12.80
N SER A 21 1.47 -2.05 13.24
CA SER A 21 2.40 -1.10 13.85
C SER A 21 3.30 -0.40 12.84
N ARG A 22 3.85 -1.14 11.87
CA ARG A 22 4.78 -0.64 10.84
C ARG A 22 5.06 -1.72 9.77
N ILE A 23 5.42 -1.28 8.57
CA ILE A 23 6.02 -2.13 7.53
C ILE A 23 7.53 -2.27 7.80
N GLU A 24 7.99 -3.50 8.04
CA GLU A 24 9.40 -3.80 8.29
C GLU A 24 10.30 -3.41 7.10
N GLY A 25 11.43 -2.78 7.43
CA GLY A 25 12.43 -2.35 6.45
C GLY A 25 12.08 -1.06 5.70
N LEU A 26 11.13 -0.26 6.21
CA LEU A 26 10.83 1.09 5.73
C LEU A 26 10.86 2.08 6.89
N SER A 27 11.20 3.35 6.65
CA SER A 27 11.02 4.42 7.62
C SER A 27 9.58 4.46 8.16
N LYS A 28 9.38 5.03 9.35
CA LYS A 28 8.03 5.18 9.90
C LYS A 28 7.15 6.02 8.96
N THR A 29 7.68 7.13 8.45
CA THR A 29 6.97 8.03 7.54
C THR A 29 6.49 7.32 6.27
N ASN A 30 7.38 6.61 5.58
CA ASN A 30 7.04 5.88 4.36
C ASN A 30 6.07 4.73 4.64
N SER A 31 6.25 4.02 5.76
CA SER A 31 5.33 2.98 6.22
C SER A 31 3.91 3.53 6.43
N ASP A 32 3.78 4.61 7.21
CA ASP A 32 2.50 5.21 7.57
C ASP A 32 1.78 5.73 6.31
N LEU A 33 2.51 6.38 5.40
CA LEU A 33 1.98 6.86 4.12
C LEU A 33 1.42 5.73 3.25
N ILE A 34 2.17 4.63 3.11
CA ILE A 34 1.75 3.47 2.32
C ILE A 34 0.50 2.82 2.95
N LEU A 35 0.49 2.65 4.27
CA LEU A 35 -0.66 2.07 4.99
C LEU A 35 -1.91 2.93 4.83
N GLN A 36 -1.78 4.26 4.95
CA GLN A 36 -2.87 5.20 4.73
C GLN A 36 -3.41 5.08 3.30
N TYR A 37 -2.54 5.20 2.31
CA TYR A 37 -2.93 5.11 0.90
C TYR A 37 -3.66 3.80 0.57
N LEU A 38 -3.16 2.68 1.05
CA LEU A 38 -3.78 1.37 0.83
C LEU A 38 -5.12 1.22 1.54
N ASN A 39 -5.26 1.77 2.74
CA ASN A 39 -6.52 1.77 3.49
C ASN A 39 -7.58 2.64 2.79
N ASP A 40 -7.19 3.78 2.22
CA ASP A 40 -8.09 4.63 1.46
C ASP A 40 -8.53 3.97 0.15
N MET A 41 -7.63 3.23 -0.51
CA MET A 41 -7.93 2.40 -1.67
C MET A 41 -8.85 1.22 -1.32
N GLU A 42 -8.68 0.61 -0.15
CA GLU A 42 -9.56 -0.46 0.35
C GLU A 42 -10.96 0.07 0.65
N LYS A 43 -11.08 1.29 1.18
CA LYS A 43 -12.38 1.94 1.44
C LYS A 43 -12.98 2.60 0.20
N GLY A 44 -12.20 2.77 -0.87
CA GLY A 44 -12.63 3.47 -2.09
C GLY A 44 -12.76 4.99 -1.92
N ILE A 45 -12.01 5.58 -0.98
CA ILE A 45 -12.03 7.03 -0.68
C ILE A 45 -11.12 7.80 -1.64
N ASN A 46 -10.01 7.19 -2.07
CA ASN A 46 -9.00 7.82 -2.93
C ASN A 46 -9.27 7.57 -4.42
N ILE A 47 -10.35 8.13 -4.94
CA ILE A 47 -10.71 8.05 -6.35
C ILE A 47 -11.17 9.42 -6.85
N ALA A 48 -10.70 9.81 -8.04
CA ALA A 48 -11.17 11.01 -8.71
C ALA A 48 -12.70 10.99 -8.88
N SER A 49 -13.34 12.16 -8.85
CA SER A 49 -14.80 12.33 -8.94
C SER A 49 -15.44 11.63 -10.15
N GLY A 50 -14.69 11.45 -11.24
CA GLY A 50 -15.14 10.75 -12.45
C GLY A 50 -14.93 9.24 -12.49
N ASN A 51 -14.31 8.62 -11.48
CA ASN A 51 -14.11 7.16 -11.44
C ASN A 51 -15.27 6.46 -10.73
N VAL A 52 -15.53 5.19 -11.12
CA VAL A 52 -16.53 4.34 -10.46
C VAL A 52 -16.21 4.24 -8.97
N LYS A 53 -17.16 4.72 -8.15
CA LYS A 53 -17.02 4.71 -6.69
C LYS A 53 -16.98 3.27 -6.18
N GLY A 54 -15.86 2.87 -5.57
CA GLY A 54 -15.73 1.52 -5.06
C GLY A 54 -14.37 1.19 -4.47
N SER A 55 -14.39 0.27 -3.52
CA SER A 55 -13.21 -0.36 -2.95
C SER A 55 -12.39 -1.08 -4.03
N ARG A 56 -11.07 -0.97 -3.95
CA ARG A 56 -10.21 -1.79 -4.81
C ARG A 56 -10.31 -3.26 -4.40
N SER A 57 -10.30 -4.15 -5.39
CA SER A 57 -10.32 -5.59 -5.11
C SER A 57 -9.08 -6.03 -4.34
N TYR A 58 -9.20 -7.07 -3.52
CA TYR A 58 -8.06 -7.60 -2.74
C TYR A 58 -6.87 -7.99 -3.61
N GLY A 59 -7.10 -8.50 -4.83
CA GLY A 59 -6.01 -8.76 -5.78
C GLY A 59 -5.25 -7.48 -6.14
N ARG A 60 -5.98 -6.37 -6.41
CA ARG A 60 -5.37 -5.08 -6.73
C ARG A 60 -4.63 -4.47 -5.53
N LEU A 61 -5.21 -4.57 -4.33
CA LEU A 61 -4.58 -4.12 -3.09
C LEU A 61 -3.26 -4.86 -2.84
N ASN A 62 -3.24 -6.19 -3.01
CA ASN A 62 -2.02 -6.98 -2.89
C ASN A 62 -0.94 -6.52 -3.89
N SER A 63 -1.28 -6.32 -5.17
CA SER A 63 -0.31 -5.84 -6.16
C SER A 63 0.20 -4.43 -5.87
N LEU A 64 -0.67 -3.52 -5.42
CA LEU A 64 -0.28 -2.16 -5.05
C LEU A 64 0.69 -2.18 -3.86
N LYS A 65 0.35 -2.95 -2.83
CA LYS A 65 1.20 -3.16 -1.65
C LYS A 65 2.59 -3.66 -2.03
N ASP A 66 2.70 -4.69 -2.86
CA ASP A 66 4.01 -5.24 -3.26
C ASP A 66 4.86 -4.18 -3.99
N ARG A 67 4.25 -3.42 -4.91
CA ARG A 67 4.96 -2.35 -5.66
C ARG A 67 5.40 -1.20 -4.76
N LEU A 68 4.51 -0.68 -3.92
CA LEU A 68 4.81 0.46 -3.04
C LEU A 68 5.94 0.13 -2.08
N ILE A 69 5.91 -1.06 -1.46
CA ILE A 69 6.98 -1.50 -0.57
C ILE A 69 8.30 -1.66 -1.33
N PHE A 70 8.27 -2.25 -2.53
CA PHE A 70 9.47 -2.39 -3.35
C PHE A 70 10.10 -1.03 -3.68
N PHE A 71 9.31 -0.06 -4.16
CA PHE A 71 9.83 1.27 -4.48
C PHE A 71 10.34 2.01 -3.26
N ALA A 72 9.58 2.03 -2.16
CA ALA A 72 10.01 2.70 -0.94
C ALA A 72 11.33 2.12 -0.39
N LYS A 73 11.49 0.79 -0.42
CA LYS A 73 12.77 0.15 -0.06
C LYS A 73 13.89 0.59 -0.99
N LYS A 74 13.65 0.60 -2.31
CA LYS A 74 14.66 1.05 -3.28
C LYS A 74 15.03 2.51 -3.12
N PHE A 75 14.09 3.38 -2.78
CA PHE A 75 14.38 4.79 -2.52
C PHE A 75 15.19 4.98 -1.25
N GLU A 76 14.87 4.26 -0.17
CA GLU A 76 15.66 4.29 1.06
C GLU A 76 17.06 3.71 0.86
N GLU A 77 17.19 2.57 0.18
CA GLU A 77 18.48 1.91 -0.08
C GLU A 77 19.39 2.73 -1.01
N THR A 78 18.84 3.29 -2.09
CA THR A 78 19.63 3.92 -3.16
C THR A 78 19.91 5.39 -2.89
N TYR A 79 18.95 6.09 -2.30
CA TYR A 79 18.97 7.55 -2.18
C TYR A 79 18.81 8.04 -0.73
N ASN A 80 18.69 7.13 0.25
CA ASN A 80 18.46 7.46 1.67
C ASN A 80 17.19 8.33 1.88
N ILE A 81 16.20 8.21 1.00
CA ILE A 81 14.93 8.96 1.06
C ILE A 81 14.00 8.28 2.06
N LYS A 82 13.99 8.77 3.29
CA LYS A 82 13.12 8.27 4.38
C LYS A 82 11.73 8.91 4.40
N ASP A 83 11.48 9.89 3.54
CA ASP A 83 10.19 10.52 3.34
C ASP A 83 10.01 10.81 1.85
N ILE A 84 9.18 10.01 1.19
CA ILE A 84 8.94 10.13 -0.27
C ILE A 84 8.04 11.31 -0.65
N THR A 85 7.53 12.08 0.33
CA THR A 85 6.73 13.28 0.06
C THR A 85 7.58 14.54 -0.05
N GLN A 86 8.83 14.49 0.41
CA GLN A 86 9.73 15.64 0.36
C GLN A 86 10.12 15.95 -1.07
N SER A 87 9.99 17.24 -1.43
CA SER A 87 10.15 17.74 -2.80
C SER A 87 11.62 17.93 -3.20
N ASP A 88 12.55 17.84 -2.25
CA ASP A 88 13.97 18.14 -2.44
C ASP A 88 14.77 16.96 -3.03
N ILE A 89 14.10 16.05 -3.76
CA ILE A 89 14.72 14.86 -4.35
C ILE A 89 15.45 15.18 -5.69
N LEU A 90 15.46 16.43 -6.15
CA LEU A 90 16.23 16.87 -7.33
C LEU A 90 16.83 18.26 -7.14
#